data_AF-A0A2H3E7Y0-F1
#
_entry.id   AF-A0A2H3E7Y0-F1
#
_cell.length_a   1.000
_cell.length_b   1.000
_cell.length_c   1.000
_cell.angle_alpha   90.00
_cell.angle_beta   90.00
_cell.angle_gamma   90.00
#
_symmetry.space_group_name_H-M   'P 1'
#
loop_
_entity.id
_entity.type
_entity.pdbx_description
1 polymer ?
#
loop_
_entity_poly.entity_id
_entity_poly.type
_entity_poly.pdbx_seq_one_letter_code
_entity_poly.pdbx_strand_id
1 'polypeptide(L)'
;LSASDSPTTLISRHVQSLNDVDYHAFFNLSYVNFPKNMDPEAHRDEVALAIFQTNAVAAGEGVGIFPRMARLNHGCSSAFNVVYSWRQAEGEIVVHALQNIFKGQELLTTYTDTKRPRKGRREFLSKHYGFHCACSVCSLPPSQSQASDERLNSISELYNLFSTWGAHSISGREAINVVRRIWTLTDEEEYFSERGQLFADAALVSLSHSE
;
A
#
# COMPACT_ATOMS: atom_id res chain seq x y z
N LEU A 1 -5.00 -12.37 25.93
CA LEU A 1 -4.52 -13.31 24.89
C LEU A 1 -3.40 -14.13 25.52
N SER A 2 -3.55 -15.44 25.74
CA SER A 2 -2.43 -16.27 26.17
C SER A 2 -1.51 -16.54 24.97
N ALA A 3 -0.19 -16.52 25.20
CA ALA A 3 0.84 -16.62 24.16
C ALA A 3 0.99 -18.03 23.53
N SER A 4 -0.08 -18.83 23.49
CA SER A 4 -0.04 -20.27 23.16
C SER A 4 -0.85 -20.68 21.93
N ASP A 5 -1.68 -19.79 21.37
CA ASP A 5 -2.54 -20.15 20.23
C ASP A 5 -1.80 -19.91 18.91
N SER A 6 -1.83 -20.89 18.02
CA SER A 6 -1.30 -20.73 16.66
C SER A 6 -2.08 -19.65 15.91
N PRO A 7 -1.45 -18.88 14.98
CA PRO A 7 -2.17 -17.91 14.16
C PRO A 7 -3.39 -18.49 13.45
N THR A 8 -3.27 -19.73 12.95
CA THR A 8 -4.36 -20.49 12.33
C THR A 8 -5.55 -20.65 13.28
N THR A 9 -5.29 -21.10 14.51
CA THR A 9 -6.33 -21.31 15.53
C THR A 9 -7.02 -20.00 15.91
N LEU A 10 -6.25 -18.93 16.07
CA LEU A 10 -6.79 -17.61 16.40
C LEU A 10 -7.73 -17.10 15.31
N ILE A 11 -7.26 -17.09 14.06
CA ILE A 11 -8.05 -16.61 12.90
C ILE A 11 -9.31 -17.46 12.73
N SER A 12 -9.18 -18.78 12.77
CA SER A 12 -10.30 -19.69 12.56
C SER A 12 -11.39 -19.53 13.61
N ARG A 13 -11.01 -19.35 14.89
CA ARG A 13 -11.96 -19.04 15.97
C ARG A 13 -12.74 -17.75 15.71
N HIS A 14 -12.06 -16.68 15.26
CA HIS A 14 -12.72 -15.43 14.92
C HIS A 14 -13.67 -15.59 13.74
N VAL A 15 -13.22 -16.26 12.67
CA VAL A 15 -14.02 -16.51 11.47
C VAL A 15 -15.26 -17.36 11.79
N GLN A 16 -15.14 -18.39 12.64
CA GLN A 16 -16.27 -19.22 13.07
C GLN A 16 -17.30 -18.46 13.92
N SER A 17 -16.92 -17.33 14.53
CA SER A 17 -17.83 -16.49 15.31
C SER A 17 -18.59 -15.46 14.47
N LEU A 18 -18.28 -15.33 13.18
CA LEU A 18 -18.97 -14.43 12.26
C LEU A 18 -20.40 -14.91 11.98
N ASN A 19 -21.28 -13.96 11.63
CA ASN A 19 -22.57 -14.32 11.05
C ASN A 19 -22.39 -14.94 9.65
N ASP A 20 -23.43 -15.59 9.13
CA ASP A 20 -23.37 -16.29 7.84
C ASP A 20 -22.92 -15.38 6.68
N VAL A 21 -23.38 -14.13 6.65
CA VAL A 21 -23.05 -13.16 5.59
C VAL A 21 -21.55 -12.85 5.59
N ASP A 22 -21.00 -12.51 6.76
CA ASP A 22 -19.59 -12.15 6.91
C ASP A 22 -18.68 -13.37 6.76
N TYR A 23 -19.12 -14.55 7.23
CA TYR A 23 -18.43 -15.81 7.01
C TYR A 23 -18.26 -16.10 5.51
N HIS A 24 -19.35 -16.02 4.75
CA HIS A 24 -19.29 -16.23 3.30
C HIS A 24 -18.50 -15.12 2.58
N ALA A 25 -18.62 -13.86 3.01
CA ALA A 25 -17.85 -12.75 2.44
C ALA A 25 -16.34 -12.96 2.64
N PHE A 26 -15.93 -13.42 3.82
CA PHE A 26 -14.54 -13.75 4.13
C PHE A 26 -14.01 -14.88 3.24
N PHE A 27 -14.72 -16.00 3.15
CA PHE A 27 -14.28 -17.15 2.34
C PHE A 27 -14.39 -16.94 0.82
N ASN A 28 -15.02 -15.85 0.38
CA ASN A 28 -15.06 -15.42 -1.03
C ASN A 28 -13.88 -14.48 -1.40
N LEU A 29 -12.94 -14.26 -0.49
CA LEU A 29 -11.69 -13.54 -0.77
C LEU A 29 -10.65 -14.47 -1.40
N SER A 30 -9.73 -13.89 -2.17
CA SER A 30 -8.65 -14.63 -2.80
C SER A 30 -7.55 -15.00 -1.79
N TYR A 31 -6.77 -16.02 -2.12
CA TYR A 31 -5.57 -16.40 -1.38
C TYR A 31 -4.52 -16.92 -2.36
N VAL A 32 -3.24 -16.71 -2.03
CA VAL A 32 -2.13 -17.01 -2.97
C VAL A 32 -1.17 -18.05 -2.41
N ASN A 33 -0.89 -18.01 -1.10
CA ASN A 33 0.17 -18.82 -0.47
C ASN A 33 -0.38 -20.07 0.25
N PHE A 34 -1.34 -20.76 -0.38
CA PHE A 34 -1.89 -22.01 0.17
C PHE A 34 -0.97 -23.20 -0.17
N PRO A 35 -0.67 -24.11 0.79
CA PRO A 35 0.18 -25.26 0.53
C PRO A 35 -0.35 -26.16 -0.59
N LYS A 36 0.46 -26.41 -1.62
CA LYS A 36 0.07 -27.19 -2.82
C LYS A 36 -0.24 -28.67 -2.53
N ASN A 37 0.21 -29.17 -1.38
CA ASN A 37 0.01 -30.56 -0.94
C ASN A 37 -1.21 -30.73 -0.03
N MET A 38 -2.00 -29.68 0.18
CA MET A 38 -3.24 -29.72 0.96
C MET A 38 -4.44 -29.52 0.04
N ASP A 39 -5.58 -30.10 0.44
CA ASP A 39 -6.87 -29.85 -0.19
C ASP A 39 -7.58 -28.69 0.53
N PRO A 40 -7.88 -27.57 -0.15
CA PRO A 40 -8.58 -26.42 0.44
C PRO A 40 -9.95 -26.76 1.04
N GLU A 41 -10.65 -27.78 0.51
CA GLU A 41 -11.97 -28.17 1.03
C GLU A 41 -11.85 -28.89 2.37
N ALA A 42 -10.80 -29.71 2.53
CA ALA A 42 -10.52 -30.45 3.76
C ALA A 42 -9.80 -29.60 4.84
N HIS A 43 -9.18 -28.47 4.46
CA HIS A 43 -8.29 -27.68 5.33
C HIS A 43 -8.76 -26.22 5.44
N ARG A 44 -9.98 -26.02 5.94
CA ARG A 44 -10.66 -24.71 5.99
C ARG A 44 -9.95 -23.69 6.88
N ASP A 45 -9.33 -24.14 7.96
CA ASP A 45 -8.60 -23.28 8.90
C ASP A 45 -7.31 -22.74 8.27
N GLU A 46 -6.60 -23.56 7.50
CA GLU A 46 -5.44 -23.17 6.69
C GLU A 46 -5.83 -22.23 5.55
N VAL A 47 -6.98 -22.44 4.92
CA VAL A 47 -7.55 -21.49 3.95
C VAL A 47 -7.83 -20.16 4.62
N ALA A 48 -8.39 -20.14 5.83
CA ALA A 48 -8.64 -18.90 6.56
C ALA A 48 -7.35 -18.13 6.86
N LEU A 49 -6.28 -18.82 7.26
CA LEU A 49 -4.96 -18.20 7.41
C LEU A 49 -4.44 -17.65 6.07
N ALA A 50 -4.55 -18.39 4.97
CA ALA A 50 -4.06 -17.96 3.66
C ALA A 50 -4.83 -16.73 3.11
N ILE A 51 -6.15 -16.69 3.31
CA ILE A 51 -6.99 -15.52 3.01
C ILE A 51 -6.54 -14.33 3.86
N PHE A 52 -6.34 -14.55 5.16
CA PHE A 52 -5.93 -13.49 6.07
C PHE A 52 -4.58 -12.90 5.65
N GLN A 53 -3.58 -13.73 5.38
CA GLN A 53 -2.26 -13.30 4.93
C GLN A 53 -2.27 -12.53 3.61
N THR A 54 -3.24 -12.81 2.74
CA THR A 54 -3.36 -12.17 1.42
C THR A 54 -4.10 -10.83 1.49
N ASN A 55 -5.09 -10.69 2.38
CA ASN A 55 -6.04 -9.57 2.35
C ASN A 55 -6.01 -8.67 3.60
N ALA A 56 -5.33 -9.07 4.67
CA ALA A 56 -5.28 -8.27 5.89
C ALA A 56 -4.49 -6.99 5.67
N VAL A 57 -4.99 -5.90 6.25
CA VAL A 57 -4.33 -4.60 6.22
C VAL A 57 -4.24 -4.00 7.62
N ALA A 58 -3.33 -3.06 7.81
CA ALA A 58 -3.18 -2.35 9.07
C ALA A 58 -4.48 -1.59 9.44
N ALA A 59 -4.87 -1.69 10.71
CA ALA A 59 -6.03 -1.04 11.30
C ALA A 59 -5.65 -0.53 12.70
N GLY A 60 -4.97 0.62 12.74
CA GLY A 60 -4.39 1.16 13.97
C GLY A 60 -3.21 0.32 14.46
N GLU A 61 -3.22 -0.06 15.73
CA GLU A 61 -2.23 -0.96 16.35
C GLU A 61 -2.41 -2.44 15.95
N GLY A 62 -3.46 -2.75 15.16
CA GLY A 62 -3.80 -4.09 14.75
C GLY A 62 -3.84 -4.28 13.24
N VAL A 63 -4.41 -5.42 12.85
CA VAL A 63 -4.69 -5.78 11.45
C VAL A 63 -6.15 -6.20 11.33
N GLY A 64 -6.76 -5.91 10.18
CA GLY A 64 -8.15 -6.21 9.92
C GLY A 64 -8.38 -6.73 8.51
N ILE A 65 -9.50 -7.44 8.34
CA ILE A 65 -10.01 -7.88 7.04
C ILE A 65 -11.24 -7.06 6.71
N PHE A 66 -11.21 -6.44 5.54
CA PHE A 66 -12.30 -5.58 5.06
C PHE A 66 -12.75 -6.09 3.69
N PRO A 67 -13.72 -7.03 3.61
CA PRO A 67 -14.01 -7.75 2.37
C PRO A 67 -14.37 -6.87 1.18
N ARG A 68 -14.95 -5.69 1.41
CA ARG A 68 -15.23 -4.69 0.37
C ARG A 68 -13.96 -4.00 -0.15
N MET A 69 -13.04 -3.65 0.76
CA MET A 69 -11.78 -3.00 0.40
C MET A 69 -10.81 -3.98 -0.29
N ALA A 70 -10.80 -5.24 0.16
CA ALA A 70 -10.01 -6.32 -0.43
C ALA A 70 -10.33 -6.63 -1.91
N ARG A 71 -11.34 -5.98 -2.50
CA ARG A 71 -11.64 -6.03 -3.94
C ARG A 71 -10.87 -4.99 -4.77
N LEU A 72 -10.25 -3.99 -4.14
CA LEU A 72 -9.44 -3.00 -4.83
C LEU A 72 -8.18 -3.67 -5.38
N ASN A 73 -7.99 -3.64 -6.71
CA ASN A 73 -6.81 -4.18 -7.35
C ASN A 73 -5.59 -3.25 -7.22
N HIS A 74 -4.44 -3.77 -7.61
CA HIS A 74 -3.17 -3.06 -7.54
C HIS A 74 -2.88 -2.16 -8.76
N GLY A 75 -2.48 -0.91 -8.52
CA GLY A 75 -1.81 -0.02 -9.47
C GLY A 75 -0.43 0.43 -8.95
N CYS A 76 0.57 0.54 -9.85
CA CYS A 76 1.88 1.10 -9.53
C CYS A 76 1.94 2.61 -9.81
N SER A 77 2.62 3.40 -8.96
CA SER A 77 2.90 4.84 -9.21
C SER A 77 1.63 5.59 -9.66
N SER A 78 1.65 6.35 -10.74
CA SER A 78 0.49 7.05 -11.27
C SER A 78 -0.71 6.19 -11.69
N ALA A 79 -0.61 4.86 -11.69
CA ALA A 79 -1.74 3.98 -11.99
C ALA A 79 -2.75 3.85 -10.85
N PHE A 80 -2.34 3.97 -9.58
CA PHE A 80 -3.31 3.88 -8.46
C PHE A 80 -4.00 5.23 -8.25
N ASN A 81 -5.32 5.20 -8.05
CA ASN A 81 -6.16 6.40 -7.98
C ASN A 81 -6.90 6.52 -6.65
N VAL A 82 -6.75 5.53 -5.76
CA VAL A 82 -7.25 5.57 -4.40
C VAL A 82 -6.19 5.17 -3.39
N VAL A 83 -6.29 5.74 -2.20
CA VAL A 83 -5.60 5.28 -0.98
C VAL A 83 -6.64 4.96 0.07
N TYR A 84 -6.25 4.33 1.17
CA TYR A 84 -7.14 4.08 2.28
C TYR A 84 -6.49 4.45 3.62
N SER A 85 -7.34 4.79 4.58
CA SER A 85 -6.93 5.11 5.95
C SER A 85 -7.85 4.41 6.94
N TRP A 86 -7.29 3.96 8.06
CA TRP A 86 -8.08 3.51 9.21
C TRP A 86 -8.58 4.69 10.03
N ARG A 87 -9.88 4.69 10.34
CA ARG A 87 -10.52 5.66 11.23
C ARG A 87 -10.87 5.00 12.55
N GLN A 88 -10.02 5.21 13.55
CA GLN A 88 -10.10 4.53 14.85
C GLN A 88 -11.40 4.81 15.61
N ALA A 89 -11.93 6.03 15.54
CA ALA A 89 -13.14 6.41 16.28
C ALA A 89 -14.39 5.75 15.69
N GLU A 90 -14.42 5.56 14.37
CA GLU A 90 -15.51 4.96 13.61
C GLU A 90 -15.38 3.43 13.50
N GLY A 91 -14.17 2.89 13.64
CA GLY A 91 -13.93 1.46 13.44
C GLY A 91 -13.98 1.05 11.96
N GLU A 92 -13.66 1.97 11.05
CA GLU A 92 -13.83 1.77 9.61
C GLU A 92 -12.56 2.06 8.80
N ILE A 93 -12.41 1.34 7.69
CA ILE A 93 -11.50 1.78 6.61
C ILE A 93 -12.25 2.71 5.67
N VAL A 94 -11.64 3.87 5.43
CA VAL A 94 -12.13 4.86 4.46
C VAL A 94 -11.20 4.87 3.25
N VAL A 95 -11.78 4.75 2.07
CA VAL A 95 -11.09 4.82 0.78
C VAL A 95 -11.23 6.24 0.22
N HIS A 96 -10.12 6.87 -0.11
CA HIS A 96 -10.04 8.23 -0.61
C HIS A 96 -9.57 8.24 -2.05
N ALA A 97 -10.26 8.99 -2.90
CA ALA A 97 -9.78 9.27 -4.24
C ALA A 97 -8.62 10.27 -4.20
N LEU A 98 -7.57 10.00 -4.96
CA LEU A 98 -6.40 10.88 -5.11
C LEU A 98 -6.58 11.91 -6.24
N GLN A 99 -7.50 11.61 -7.14
CA GLN A 99 -7.78 12.38 -8.34
C GLN A 99 -9.23 12.14 -8.78
N ASN A 100 -9.67 12.85 -9.82
CA ASN A 100 -10.97 12.58 -10.42
C ASN A 100 -11.01 11.14 -10.97
N ILE A 101 -12.09 10.43 -10.69
CA ILE A 101 -12.33 9.06 -11.16
C ILE A 101 -13.62 9.06 -11.97
N PHE A 102 -13.52 8.68 -13.24
CA PHE A 102 -14.67 8.70 -14.15
C PHE A 102 -15.47 7.40 -14.05
N LYS A 103 -16.77 7.47 -14.40
CA LYS A 103 -17.64 6.28 -14.43
C LYS A 103 -17.03 5.19 -15.32
N GLY A 104 -16.91 3.98 -14.77
CA GLY A 104 -16.34 2.82 -15.45
C GLY A 104 -14.82 2.67 -15.31
N GLN A 105 -14.13 3.66 -14.73
CA GLN A 105 -12.72 3.51 -14.37
C GLN A 105 -12.60 2.63 -13.11
N GLU A 106 -11.67 1.69 -13.13
CA GLU A 106 -11.38 0.83 -12.00
C GLU A 106 -10.74 1.61 -10.85
N LEU A 107 -11.08 1.24 -9.62
CA LEU A 107 -10.43 1.76 -8.41
C LEU A 107 -9.20 0.90 -8.10
N LEU A 108 -8.04 1.52 -8.13
CA LEU A 108 -6.75 0.87 -7.91
C LEU A 108 -6.06 1.46 -6.69
N THR A 109 -5.64 0.59 -5.77
CA THR A 109 -4.79 0.93 -4.62
C THR A 109 -3.38 0.38 -4.85
N THR A 110 -2.44 0.62 -3.93
CA THR A 110 -1.13 -0.02 -3.96
C THR A 110 -0.97 -1.10 -2.88
N TYR A 111 -0.28 -2.20 -3.23
CA TYR A 111 0.00 -3.33 -2.35
C TYR A 111 1.46 -3.35 -1.86
N THR A 112 2.25 -2.40 -2.35
CA THR A 112 3.69 -2.32 -2.13
C THR A 112 4.14 -0.86 -2.16
N ASP A 113 5.36 -0.62 -1.73
CA ASP A 113 6.00 0.66 -2.01
C ASP A 113 6.29 0.76 -3.51
N THR A 114 5.64 1.72 -4.17
CA THR A 114 5.74 1.88 -5.62
C THR A 114 6.91 2.76 -6.04
N LYS A 115 7.64 3.37 -5.09
CA LYS A 115 8.91 4.11 -5.32
C LYS A 115 10.10 3.16 -5.52
N ARG A 116 9.91 2.14 -6.35
CA ARG A 116 10.89 1.09 -6.71
C ARG A 116 10.88 0.86 -8.21
N PRO A 117 11.96 0.39 -8.84
CA PRO A 117 11.98 0.08 -10.27
C PRO A 117 10.95 -0.97 -10.69
N ARG A 118 10.49 -0.95 -11.95
CA ARG A 118 9.47 -1.86 -12.50
C ARG A 118 9.74 -3.32 -12.20
N LYS A 119 11.01 -3.73 -12.37
CA LYS A 119 11.45 -5.09 -12.10
C LYS A 119 11.20 -5.46 -10.63
N GLY A 120 11.64 -4.63 -9.69
CA GLY A 120 11.46 -4.87 -8.25
C GLY A 120 9.99 -4.89 -7.83
N ARG A 121 9.15 -4.00 -8.39
CA ARG A 121 7.69 -4.02 -8.14
C ARG A 121 7.07 -5.34 -8.60
N ARG A 122 7.38 -5.79 -9.82
CA ARG A 122 6.86 -7.05 -10.38
C ARG A 122 7.35 -8.29 -9.63
N GLU A 123 8.62 -8.33 -9.25
CA GLU A 123 9.17 -9.44 -8.45
C GLU A 123 8.47 -9.53 -7.09
N PHE A 124 8.26 -8.39 -6.42
CA PHE A 124 7.52 -8.34 -5.16
C PHE A 124 6.09 -8.86 -5.32
N LEU A 125 5.35 -8.34 -6.31
CA LEU A 125 3.96 -8.73 -6.54
C LEU A 125 3.83 -10.21 -6.94
N SER A 126 4.74 -10.72 -7.78
CA SER A 126 4.75 -12.13 -8.15
C SER A 126 5.02 -13.03 -6.95
N LYS A 127 5.93 -12.61 -6.06
CA LYS A 127 6.30 -13.40 -4.87
C LYS A 127 5.21 -13.40 -3.80
N HIS A 128 4.60 -12.24 -3.54
CA HIS A 128 3.69 -12.06 -2.41
C HIS A 128 2.21 -12.23 -2.78
N TYR A 129 1.85 -11.93 -4.03
CA TYR A 129 0.47 -11.94 -4.52
C TYR A 129 0.27 -12.81 -5.76
N GLY A 130 1.32 -13.48 -6.26
CA GLY A 130 1.18 -14.51 -7.29
C GLY A 130 0.78 -14.00 -8.67
N PHE A 131 0.91 -12.70 -8.95
CA PHE A 131 0.54 -12.12 -10.25
C PHE A 131 1.63 -11.24 -10.85
N HIS A 132 1.58 -11.08 -12.17
CA HIS A 132 2.43 -10.15 -12.91
C HIS A 132 1.66 -8.86 -13.21
N CYS A 133 2.13 -7.73 -12.67
CA CYS A 133 1.44 -6.45 -12.84
C CYS A 133 1.52 -5.94 -14.29
N ALA A 134 0.34 -5.60 -14.84
CA ALA A 134 0.13 -5.05 -16.18
C ALA A 134 -0.61 -3.70 -16.15
N CYS A 135 -0.60 -2.98 -15.01
CA CYS A 135 -1.14 -1.62 -14.93
C CYS A 135 -0.47 -0.67 -15.94
N SER A 136 -1.07 0.50 -16.17
CA SER A 136 -0.59 1.50 -17.14
C SER A 136 0.91 1.80 -17.01
N VAL A 137 1.43 1.92 -15.78
CA VAL A 137 2.85 2.17 -15.52
C VAL A 137 3.74 0.96 -15.82
N CYS A 138 3.32 -0.25 -15.46
CA CYS A 138 4.09 -1.46 -15.75
C CYS A 138 4.06 -1.86 -17.24
N SER A 139 3.05 -1.39 -17.96
CA SER A 139 2.85 -1.61 -19.40
C SER A 139 3.51 -0.55 -20.29
N LEU A 140 4.17 0.46 -19.70
CA LEU A 140 4.91 1.48 -20.45
C LEU A 140 5.99 0.86 -21.36
N PRO A 141 6.27 1.49 -22.52
CA PRO A 141 7.43 1.17 -23.34
C PRO A 141 8.74 1.22 -22.54
N PRO A 142 9.78 0.44 -22.91
CA PRO A 142 11.02 0.35 -22.14
C PRO A 142 11.66 1.70 -21.77
N SER A 143 11.73 2.65 -22.70
CA SER A 143 12.31 3.98 -22.44
C SER A 143 11.51 4.81 -21.45
N GLN A 144 10.17 4.80 -21.55
CA GLN A 144 9.29 5.52 -20.63
C GLN A 144 9.29 4.86 -19.24
N SER A 145 9.33 3.52 -19.18
CA SER A 145 9.48 2.78 -17.94
C SER A 145 10.81 3.09 -17.26
N GLN A 146 11.90 3.21 -18.03
CA GLN A 146 13.21 3.56 -17.48
C GLN A 146 13.18 4.97 -16.88
N ALA A 147 12.62 5.95 -17.60
CA ALA A 147 12.50 7.32 -17.10
C ALA A 147 11.65 7.41 -15.82
N SER A 148 10.55 6.65 -15.74
CA SER A 148 9.74 6.53 -14.50
C SER A 148 10.54 5.90 -13.37
N ASP A 149 11.28 4.83 -13.63
CA ASP A 149 12.13 4.18 -12.62
C ASP A 149 13.22 5.13 -12.09
N GLU A 150 13.84 5.94 -12.96
CA GLU A 150 14.82 6.97 -12.59
C GLU A 150 14.21 8.07 -11.69
N ARG A 151 13.00 8.55 -12.02
CA ARG A 151 12.27 9.51 -11.17
C ARG A 151 11.92 8.90 -9.81
N LEU A 152 11.36 7.70 -9.79
CA LEU A 152 10.97 7.02 -8.55
C LEU A 152 12.17 6.74 -7.63
N ASN A 153 13.31 6.36 -8.19
CA ASN A 153 14.56 6.20 -7.43
C ASN A 153 15.02 7.55 -6.87
N SER A 154 15.03 8.60 -7.69
CA SER A 154 15.42 9.95 -7.25
C SER A 154 14.52 10.48 -6.13
N ILE A 155 13.21 10.23 -6.20
CA ILE A 155 12.24 10.56 -5.15
C ILE A 155 12.60 9.82 -3.85
N SER A 156 12.88 8.51 -3.94
CA SER A 156 13.25 7.70 -2.78
C SER A 156 14.55 8.18 -2.11
N GLU A 157 15.57 8.50 -2.90
CA GLU A 157 16.84 9.06 -2.41
C GLU A 157 16.63 10.42 -1.73
N LEU A 158 15.77 11.27 -2.29
CA LEU A 158 15.45 12.57 -1.71
C LEU A 158 14.70 12.46 -0.39
N TYR A 159 13.74 11.53 -0.26
CA TYR A 159 13.09 11.26 1.02
C TYR A 159 14.08 10.74 2.07
N ASN A 160 15.01 9.86 1.67
CA ASN A 160 16.07 9.39 2.57
C ASN A 160 16.92 10.57 3.06
N LEU A 161 17.35 11.47 2.16
CA LEU A 161 18.07 12.68 2.53
C LEU A 161 17.24 13.58 3.44
N PHE A 162 15.96 13.82 3.13
CA PHE A 162 15.06 14.65 3.93
C PHE A 162 14.94 14.13 5.36
N SER A 163 14.83 12.80 5.54
CA SER A 163 14.71 12.18 6.86
C SER A 163 15.88 12.50 7.81
N THR A 164 17.06 12.84 7.26
CA THR A 164 18.25 13.22 8.05
C THR A 164 18.20 14.64 8.63
N TRP A 165 17.23 15.45 8.22
CA TRP A 165 17.06 16.82 8.73
C TRP A 165 16.84 16.87 10.24
N GLY A 166 16.04 15.95 10.81
CA GLY A 166 15.80 15.88 12.25
C GLY A 166 17.06 15.59 13.07
N ALA A 167 18.07 14.98 12.44
CA ALA A 167 19.39 14.74 13.01
C ALA A 167 20.40 15.85 12.67
N HIS A 168 19.94 16.99 12.14
CA HIS A 168 20.75 18.15 11.76
C HIS A 168 21.85 17.85 10.71
N SER A 169 21.67 16.81 9.89
CA SER A 169 22.63 16.48 8.82
C SER A 169 22.52 17.39 7.61
N ILE A 170 21.37 18.08 7.45
CA ILE A 170 21.13 19.13 6.45
C ILE A 170 20.46 20.32 7.13
N SER A 171 20.69 21.53 6.61
CA SER A 171 20.03 22.75 7.08
C SER A 171 18.55 22.79 6.71
N GLY A 172 17.76 23.66 7.37
CA GLY A 172 16.37 23.89 7.00
C GLY A 172 16.21 24.36 5.54
N ARG A 173 17.13 25.20 5.05
CA ARG A 173 17.15 25.65 3.64
C ARG A 173 17.36 24.48 2.67
N GLU A 174 18.30 23.58 2.98
CA GLU A 174 18.53 22.38 2.17
C GLU A 174 17.32 21.45 2.21
N ALA A 175 16.71 21.24 3.38
CA ALA A 175 15.51 20.45 3.54
C ALA A 175 14.34 20.97 2.69
N ILE A 176 14.10 22.30 2.68
CA ILE A 176 13.08 22.91 1.79
C ILE A 176 13.42 22.72 0.31
N ASN A 177 14.68 22.82 -0.08
CA ASN A 177 15.09 22.55 -1.47
C ASN A 177 14.87 21.09 -1.86
N VAL A 178 15.13 20.15 -0.95
CA VAL A 178 14.82 18.72 -1.14
C VAL A 178 13.32 18.52 -1.34
N VAL A 179 12.48 19.11 -0.47
CA VAL A 179 11.01 19.04 -0.60
C VAL A 179 10.54 19.58 -1.95
N ARG A 180 11.06 20.73 -2.40
CA ARG A 180 10.74 21.28 -3.74
C ARG A 180 11.10 20.32 -4.87
N ARG A 181 12.25 19.64 -4.77
CA ARG A 181 12.69 18.66 -5.77
C ARG A 181 11.79 17.42 -5.78
N ILE A 182 11.39 16.92 -4.61
CA ILE A 182 10.40 15.84 -4.50
C ILE A 182 9.08 16.29 -5.15
N TRP A 183 8.62 17.52 -4.87
CA TRP A 183 7.41 18.06 -5.45
C TRP A 183 7.44 18.07 -6.99
N THR A 184 8.51 18.58 -7.59
CA THR A 184 8.67 18.58 -9.05
C THR A 184 8.65 17.17 -9.63
N LEU A 185 9.41 16.24 -9.07
CA LEU A 185 9.49 14.87 -9.58
C LEU A 185 8.18 14.10 -9.42
N THR A 186 7.46 14.31 -8.31
CA THR A 186 6.14 13.69 -8.09
C THR A 186 5.06 14.29 -8.97
N ASP A 187 5.19 15.56 -9.39
CA ASP A 187 4.31 16.16 -10.41
C ASP A 187 4.58 15.56 -11.79
N GLU A 188 5.85 15.45 -12.20
CA GLU A 188 6.24 14.83 -13.47
C GLU A 188 5.87 13.33 -13.55
N GLU A 189 5.91 12.62 -12.43
CA GLU A 189 5.55 11.22 -12.33
C GLU A 189 4.04 10.99 -12.15
N GLU A 190 3.26 12.06 -11.95
CA GLU A 190 1.84 12.00 -11.57
C GLU A 190 1.59 11.16 -10.29
N TYR A 191 2.53 11.23 -9.34
CA TYR A 191 2.48 10.53 -8.06
C TYR A 191 1.89 11.44 -6.98
N PHE A 192 0.59 11.36 -6.74
CA PHE A 192 -0.11 12.37 -5.92
C PHE A 192 -0.35 11.98 -4.45
N SER A 193 -0.15 10.72 -4.07
CA SER A 193 -0.57 10.21 -2.75
C SER A 193 0.12 10.85 -1.55
N GLU A 194 1.30 11.41 -1.73
CA GLU A 194 2.15 11.92 -0.62
C GLU A 194 2.16 13.45 -0.53
N ARG A 195 1.44 14.16 -1.41
CA ARG A 195 1.45 15.64 -1.46
C ARG A 195 1.05 16.30 -0.15
N GLY A 196 0.04 15.75 0.53
CA GLY A 196 -0.42 16.27 1.81
C GLY A 196 0.66 16.22 2.88
N GLN A 197 1.36 15.08 3.00
CA GLN A 197 2.46 14.92 3.95
C GLN A 197 3.63 15.84 3.59
N LEU A 198 4.00 15.89 2.31
CA LEU A 198 5.11 16.71 1.85
C LEU A 198 4.90 18.21 2.13
N PHE A 199 3.67 18.71 2.01
CA PHE A 199 3.33 20.08 2.43
C PHE A 199 3.45 20.29 3.94
N ALA A 200 2.94 19.36 4.74
CA ALA A 200 3.03 19.44 6.20
C ALA A 200 4.50 19.45 6.65
N ASP A 201 5.33 18.62 6.04
CA ASP A 201 6.77 18.55 6.28
C ASP A 201 7.46 19.88 5.94
N ALA A 202 7.15 20.47 4.78
CA ALA A 202 7.69 21.79 4.40
C ALA A 202 7.28 22.89 5.40
N ALA A 203 6.02 22.87 5.86
CA ALA A 203 5.53 23.84 6.83
C ALA A 203 6.26 23.68 8.18
N LEU A 204 6.46 22.43 8.64
CA LEU A 204 7.20 22.15 9.86
C LEU A 204 8.64 22.66 9.79
N VAL A 205 9.36 22.34 8.71
CA VAL A 205 10.72 22.85 8.49
C VAL A 205 10.74 24.38 8.51
N SER A 206 9.79 25.02 7.85
CA SER A 206 9.72 26.48 7.78
C SER A 206 9.46 27.12 9.16
N LEU A 207 8.59 26.51 9.98
CA LEU A 207 8.27 26.98 11.34
C LEU A 207 9.45 26.76 12.31
N SER A 208 10.21 25.68 12.15
CA SER A 208 11.39 25.41 12.98
C SER A 208 12.60 26.28 12.64
N HIS A 209 12.56 27.00 11.52
CA HIS A 209 13.67 27.81 11.00
C HIS A 209 13.23 29.25 10.65
N SER A 210 12.24 29.78 11.37
CA SER A 210 11.91 31.21 11.31
C SER A 210 13.00 32.02 12.02
N GLU A 211 14.06 32.36 11.28
CA GLU A 211 14.89 33.55 11.52
C GLU A 211 14.54 34.65 10.52
#